data_AF-A0A2A5MAG4-F1
#
_entry.id   AF-A0A2A5MAG4-F1
#
_cell.length_a   1.000
_cell.length_b   1.000
_cell.length_c   1.000
_cell.angle_alpha   90.00
_cell.angle_beta   90.00
_cell.angle_gamma   90.00
#
_symmetry.space_group_name_H-M   'P 1'
#
loop_
_entity.id
_entity.type
_entity.pdbx_description
1 polymer ?
#
loop_
_entity_poly.entity_id
_entity_poly.type
_entity_poly.pdbx_seq_one_letter_code
_entity_poly.pdbx_strand_id
1 'polypeptide(L)'
;LEPGSGYEFVNDIKGGVIPKEYIPAVDKGVQEALQNGVLAGYPVEDVKVTVYDGSYHEVDSSEMAFKLAASMGFKEGARKAGAVILEPMMKVEVETPEDYMGDVI
;
A
#
# COMPACT_ATOMS: atom_id res chain seq x y z
N LEU A 1 6.50 -4.80 9.31
CA LEU A 1 7.44 -5.02 8.20
C LEU A 1 8.65 -4.17 8.49
N GLU A 2 9.84 -4.60 8.09
CA GLU A 2 11.02 -3.73 8.17
C GLU A 2 10.92 -2.65 7.08
N PRO A 3 11.48 -1.46 7.28
CA PRO A 3 11.55 -0.44 6.22
C PRO A 3 12.18 -1.02 4.95
N GLY A 4 11.57 -0.78 3.79
CA GLY A 4 12.00 -1.33 2.50
C GLY A 4 11.54 -2.76 2.22
N SER A 5 10.65 -3.33 3.03
CA SER A 5 10.03 -4.65 2.75
C SER A 5 9.01 -4.59 1.60
N GLY A 6 8.55 -3.40 1.23
CA GLY A 6 7.59 -3.20 0.14
C GLY A 6 6.17 -3.64 0.50
N TYR A 7 5.47 -4.23 -0.46
CA TYR A 7 4.07 -4.63 -0.33
C TYR A 7 3.92 -6.14 -0.16
N GLU A 8 3.15 -6.58 0.83
CA GLU A 8 2.80 -7.99 1.05
C GLU A 8 1.28 -8.16 1.07
N PHE A 9 0.76 -9.05 0.22
CA PHE A 9 -0.65 -9.45 0.22
C PHE A 9 -0.82 -10.85 0.82
N VAL A 10 -1.67 -10.98 1.84
CA VAL A 10 -1.96 -12.24 2.52
C VAL A 10 -3.45 -12.58 2.37
N ASN A 11 -3.73 -13.76 1.83
CA ASN A 11 -5.07 -14.32 1.79
C ASN A 11 -5.27 -15.31 2.95
N ASP A 12 -6.04 -14.91 3.97
CA ASP A 12 -6.44 -15.75 5.11
C ASP A 12 -7.96 -16.03 5.10
N ILE A 13 -8.60 -15.98 3.92
CA ILE A 13 -10.03 -16.31 3.79
C ILE A 13 -10.27 -17.78 4.13
N LYS A 14 -11.22 -18.01 5.04
CA LYS A 14 -11.69 -19.33 5.48
C LYS A 14 -13.14 -19.55 5.06
N GLY A 15 -13.52 -20.82 4.86
CA GLY A 15 -14.93 -21.18 4.61
C GLY A 15 -15.51 -20.76 3.25
N GLY A 16 -14.72 -20.19 2.34
CA GLY A 16 -15.19 -19.82 1.00
C GLY A 16 -16.11 -18.60 0.96
N VAL A 17 -16.07 -17.74 1.98
CA VAL A 17 -16.88 -16.51 2.06
C VAL A 17 -16.59 -15.49 0.95
N ILE A 18 -15.43 -15.63 0.29
CA ILE A 18 -15.11 -15.00 -0.98
C ILE A 18 -14.61 -16.10 -1.94
N PRO A 19 -15.19 -16.23 -3.14
CA PRO A 19 -14.68 -17.11 -4.18
C PRO A 19 -13.22 -16.78 -4.51
N LYS A 20 -12.39 -17.83 -4.63
CA LYS A 20 -10.94 -17.66 -4.88
C LYS A 20 -10.63 -16.90 -6.17
N GLU A 21 -11.54 -16.91 -7.13
CA GLU A 21 -11.45 -16.17 -8.39
C GLU A 21 -11.44 -14.64 -8.21
N TYR A 22 -12.04 -14.12 -7.13
CA TYR A 22 -12.09 -12.68 -6.86
C TYR A 22 -10.92 -12.18 -6.01
N ILE A 23 -10.15 -13.07 -5.39
CA ILE A 23 -8.99 -12.68 -4.57
C ILE A 23 -7.95 -11.86 -5.36
N PRO A 24 -7.60 -12.23 -6.61
CA PRO A 24 -6.72 -11.38 -7.44
C PRO A 24 -7.30 -9.98 -7.70
N ALA A 25 -8.62 -9.85 -7.80
CA ALA A 25 -9.29 -8.57 -7.98
C ALA A 25 -9.17 -7.68 -6.74
N VAL A 26 -9.27 -8.29 -5.56
CA VAL A 26 -9.06 -7.61 -4.27
C VAL A 26 -7.64 -7.10 -4.17
N ASP A 27 -6.63 -7.95 -4.44
CA ASP A 27 -5.22 -7.54 -4.44
C ASP A 27 -4.97 -6.38 -5.41
N LYS A 28 -5.48 -6.49 -6.65
CA LYS A 28 -5.36 -5.41 -7.64
C LYS A 28 -5.99 -4.10 -7.15
N GLY A 29 -7.13 -4.17 -6.46
CA GLY A 29 -7.80 -3.00 -5.90
C GLY A 29 -7.00 -2.31 -4.80
N VAL A 30 -6.30 -3.10 -3.98
CA VAL A 30 -5.34 -2.60 -2.99
C VAL A 30 -4.16 -1.94 -3.69
N GLN A 31 -3.53 -2.60 -4.66
CA GLN A 31 -2.37 -2.06 -5.39
C GLN A 31 -2.70 -0.73 -6.09
N GLU A 32 -3.88 -0.63 -6.72
CA GLU A 32 -4.36 0.62 -7.31
C GLU A 32 -4.54 1.72 -6.23
N ALA A 33 -5.01 1.35 -5.03
CA ALA A 33 -5.15 2.29 -3.93
C ALA A 33 -3.79 2.73 -3.35
N LEU A 34 -2.79 1.84 -3.32
CA LEU A 34 -1.42 2.15 -2.90
C LEU A 34 -0.81 3.24 -3.78
N GLN A 35 -0.94 3.11 -5.10
CA GLN A 35 -0.40 4.06 -6.08
C GLN A 35 -1.01 5.46 -5.95
N ASN A 36 -2.30 5.54 -5.64
CA ASN A 36 -3.00 6.82 -5.51
C ASN A 36 -2.73 7.55 -4.19
N GLY A 37 -2.14 6.87 -3.20
CA GLY A 37 -1.93 7.43 -1.89
C GLY A 37 -3.19 7.62 -1.06
N VAL A 38 -2.99 7.76 0.25
CA VAL A 38 -4.08 7.89 1.24
C VAL A 38 -4.11 9.27 1.91
N LEU A 39 -2.94 9.92 2.01
CA LEU A 39 -2.76 11.22 2.66
C LEU A 39 -2.67 12.35 1.63
N ALA A 40 -1.53 12.46 0.94
CA ALA A 40 -1.19 13.59 0.07
C ALA A 40 -1.04 13.18 -1.41
N GLY A 41 -1.59 12.02 -1.80
CA GLY A 41 -1.48 11.50 -3.17
C GLY A 41 -0.15 10.82 -3.50
N TYR A 42 0.73 10.63 -2.52
CA TYR A 42 1.97 9.88 -2.69
C TYR A 42 1.73 8.38 -2.56
N PRO A 43 2.45 7.54 -3.33
CA PRO A 43 2.38 6.09 -3.20
C PRO A 43 2.62 5.64 -1.76
N VAL A 44 1.87 4.64 -1.32
CA VAL A 44 2.06 4.00 -0.02
C VAL A 44 3.00 2.81 -0.19
N GLU A 45 4.03 2.74 0.64
CA GLU A 45 4.99 1.64 0.68
C GLU A 45 5.04 0.99 2.07
N ASP A 46 5.71 -0.16 2.17
CA ASP A 46 5.96 -0.89 3.43
C ASP A 46 4.70 -1.31 4.19
N VAL A 47 3.72 -1.87 3.46
CA VAL A 47 2.45 -2.32 4.04
C VAL A 47 2.16 -3.79 3.76
N LYS A 48 1.63 -4.46 4.78
CA LYS A 48 1.04 -5.79 4.67
C LYS A 48 -0.47 -5.68 4.71
N VAL A 49 -1.14 -6.22 3.69
CA VAL A 49 -2.60 -6.25 3.61
C VAL A 49 -3.07 -7.69 3.70
N THR A 50 -3.94 -7.96 4.67
CA THR A 50 -4.49 -9.30 4.90
C THR A 50 -5.99 -9.28 4.67
N VAL A 51 -6.46 -10.12 3.76
CA VAL A 51 -7.87 -10.36 3.51
C VAL A 51 -8.27 -11.61 4.29
N TYR A 52 -9.05 -11.43 5.35
CA TYR A 52 -9.38 -12.48 6.31
C TYR A 52 -10.90 -12.78 6.39
N ASP A 53 -11.74 -11.88 5.89
CA ASP A 53 -13.19 -12.05 5.90
C ASP A 53 -13.86 -11.29 4.74
N GLY A 54 -15.13 -11.57 4.49
CA GLY A 54 -15.97 -10.86 3.53
C GLY A 54 -17.26 -11.60 3.20
N SER A 55 -17.95 -11.13 2.17
CA SER A 55 -19.18 -11.75 1.68
C SER A 55 -19.35 -11.45 0.20
N TYR A 56 -20.06 -12.33 -0.51
CA TYR A 56 -20.40 -12.14 -1.91
C TYR A 56 -21.87 -12.48 -2.16
N HIS A 57 -22.40 -11.98 -3.27
CA HIS A 57 -23.70 -12.33 -3.82
C HIS A 57 -23.48 -12.90 -5.22
N GLU A 58 -24.05 -14.08 -5.52
CA GLU A 58 -23.76 -14.81 -6.76
C GLU A 58 -24.09 -14.04 -8.04
N VAL A 59 -25.08 -13.14 -7.99
CA VAL A 59 -25.54 -12.40 -9.18
C VAL A 59 -24.96 -10.99 -9.25
N ASP A 60 -24.77 -10.34 -8.10
CA ASP A 60 -24.39 -8.92 -8.03
C ASP A 60 -22.89 -8.71 -7.79
N SER A 61 -22.16 -9.75 -7.35
CA SER A 61 -20.72 -9.66 -7.16
C SER A 61 -19.98 -9.82 -8.48
N SER A 62 -19.04 -8.93 -8.71
CA SER A 62 -18.19 -8.91 -9.90
C SER A 62 -16.76 -8.58 -9.53
N GLU A 63 -15.82 -8.87 -10.42
CA GLU A 63 -14.41 -8.54 -10.25
C GLU A 63 -14.21 -7.05 -9.95
N MET A 64 -14.94 -6.18 -10.68
CA MET A 64 -14.87 -4.73 -10.48
C MET A 64 -15.40 -4.30 -9.11
N ALA A 65 -16.46 -4.96 -8.61
CA ALA A 65 -17.02 -4.67 -7.30
C ALA A 65 -16.01 -4.99 -6.19
N PHE A 66 -15.37 -6.17 -6.25
CA PHE A 66 -14.34 -6.56 -5.28
C PHE A 66 -13.12 -5.65 -5.33
N LYS A 67 -12.69 -5.25 -6.53
CA LYS A 67 -11.60 -4.30 -6.72
C LYS A 67 -11.90 -2.96 -6.05
N LEU A 68 -13.11 -2.44 -6.27
CA LEU A 68 -13.54 -1.17 -5.67
C LEU A 68 -13.66 -1.27 -4.15
N ALA A 69 -14.26 -2.36 -3.64
CA ALA A 69 -14.40 -2.61 -2.21
C ALA A 69 -13.03 -2.68 -1.52
N ALA A 70 -12.06 -3.36 -2.13
CA ALA A 70 -10.68 -3.43 -1.63
C ALA A 70 -10.02 -2.05 -1.58
N SER A 71 -10.18 -1.24 -2.62
CA SER A 71 -9.63 0.12 -2.68
C SER A 71 -10.21 1.02 -1.58
N MET A 72 -11.52 0.94 -1.35
CA MET A 72 -12.21 1.68 -0.29
C MET A 72 -11.74 1.23 1.10
N GLY A 73 -11.71 -0.08 1.34
CA GLY A 73 -11.29 -0.66 2.62
C GLY A 73 -9.84 -0.32 2.96
N PHE A 74 -8.94 -0.38 1.97
CA PHE A 74 -7.55 0.02 2.16
C PHE A 74 -7.42 1.50 2.55
N LYS A 75 -8.08 2.42 1.82
CA LYS A 75 -8.03 3.86 2.11
C LYS A 75 -8.53 4.19 3.50
N GLU A 76 -9.61 3.55 3.94
CA GLU A 76 -10.15 3.76 5.28
C GLU A 76 -9.22 3.19 6.36
N GLY A 77 -8.71 1.97 6.17
CA GLY A 77 -7.79 1.32 7.09
C GLY A 77 -6.48 2.10 7.26
N ALA A 78 -5.87 2.52 6.15
CA ALA A 78 -4.62 3.27 6.16
C ALA A 78 -4.74 4.65 6.83
N ARG A 79 -5.90 5.33 6.72
CA ARG A 79 -6.15 6.59 7.47
C ARG A 79 -6.19 6.38 8.97
N LYS A 80 -6.76 5.27 9.42
CA LYS A 80 -6.84 4.91 10.85
C LYS A 80 -5.53 4.36 11.39
N ALA A 81 -4.68 3.81 10.53
CA ALA A 81 -3.39 3.22 10.89
C ALA A 81 -2.30 4.26 11.23
N GLY A 82 -2.58 5.56 11.13
CA GLY A 82 -1.60 6.61 11.43
C GLY A 82 -0.52 6.72 10.36
N ALA A 83 -0.90 6.67 9.09
CA ALA A 83 0.02 6.82 7.97
C ALA A 83 0.88 8.11 8.09
N VAL A 84 2.11 8.04 7.61
CA VAL A 84 3.08 9.15 7.59
C VAL A 84 3.62 9.37 6.18
N ILE A 85 4.13 10.57 5.91
CA ILE A 85 4.82 10.87 4.66
C ILE A 85 6.29 10.51 4.83
N LEU A 86 6.85 9.81 3.86
CA LEU A 86 8.27 9.48 3.78
C LEU A 86 8.96 10.43 2.80
N GLU A 87 10.20 10.79 3.11
CA GLU A 87 11.06 11.60 2.25
C GLU A 87 12.29 10.79 1.82
N PRO A 88 12.75 10.94 0.57
CA PRO A 88 13.96 10.27 0.11
C PRO A 88 15.19 10.89 0.79
N MET A 89 15.93 10.08 1.54
CA MET A 89 17.20 10.49 2.14
C MET A 89 18.35 10.19 1.19
N MET A 90 18.97 11.24 0.67
CA MET A 90 20.11 11.13 -0.24
C MET A 90 21.41 11.02 0.55
N LYS A 91 22.23 10.02 0.23
CA LYS A 91 23.62 9.95 0.70
C LYS A 91 24.48 10.76 -0.27
N VAL A 92 24.92 11.94 0.18
CA VAL A 92 25.72 12.86 -0.63
C VAL A 92 27.20 12.74 -0.24
N GLU A 93 28.06 12.65 -1.25
CA GLU A 93 29.50 12.74 -1.11
C GLU A 93 29.96 14.03 -1.80
N VAL A 94 30.77 14.82 -1.10
CA VAL A 94 31.23 16.14 -1.58
C VAL A 94 32.74 16.21 -1.48
N GLU A 95 33.39 16.54 -2.59
CA GLU A 95 34.82 16.81 -2.66
C GLU A 95 35.04 18.31 -2.89
N THR A 96 35.79 18.96 -2.00
CA THR A 96 36.09 20.39 -2.08
C THR A 96 37.50 20.67 -1.56
N PRO A 97 38.23 21.67 -2.10
CA PRO A 97 39.49 22.12 -1.50
C PRO A 97 39.31 22.58 -0.04
N GLU A 98 40.34 22.42 0.79
CA GLU A 98 40.29 22.75 2.24
C GLU A 98 39.83 24.19 2.50
N ASP A 99 40.24 25.14 1.65
CA ASP A 99 39.90 26.56 1.76
C ASP A 99 38.38 26.84 1.69
N TYR A 100 37.60 25.92 1.08
CA TYR A 100 36.14 26.06 0.93
C TYR A 100 35.35 25.11 1.82
N MET A 101 36.00 24.30 2.69
CA MET A 101 35.29 23.37 3.56
C MET A 101 34.27 24.07 4.47
N GLY A 102 34.59 25.27 4.96
CA GLY A 102 33.69 26.02 5.83
C GLY A 102 32.40 26.50 5.16
N ASP A 103 32.44 26.78 3.86
CA ASP A 103 31.28 27.24 3.09
C ASP A 103 30.41 26.08 2.56
N VAL A 104 30.94 24.85 2.59
CA VAL A 104 30.31 23.65 2.02
C VAL A 104 29.58 22.80 3.09
N ILE A 105 29.89 22.98 4.38
CA ILE A 105 29.29 22.25 5.51
C ILE A 105 27.94 22.84 5.93
#